data_AF-A0A8B9ZYB1-F1
#
_entry.id   AF-A0A8B9ZYB1-F1
#
_cell.length_a   1.000
_cell.length_b   1.000
_cell.length_c   1.000
_cell.angle_alpha   90.00
_cell.angle_beta   90.00
_cell.angle_gamma   90.00
#
_symmetry.space_group_name_H-M   'P 1'
#
loop_
_entity.id
_entity.type
_entity.pdbx_description
1 polymer ?
#
loop_
_entity_poly.entity_id
_entity_poly.type
_entity_poly.pdbx_seq_one_letter_code
_entity_poly.pdbx_strand_id
1 'polypeptide(L)'
;NRALGFALSSFCFLVVTSNLMLITCLFFTVFRHGDRTPIVNFPTDLHKESEWPQGFGQLTQTGMQQLYELGQYVRKRYSNFLNSTYNRKEFYIQSTDYDRTIMSAQSYLSGLFPPTSSQIWNPELLWQPIPVHIVPKATDRRLHFPLSDCPRFDELQNETQTSSEFQSRIQPYMVSAVTF
;
A
#
# COMPACT_ATOMS: atom_id res chain seq x y z
N ASN A 1 13.44 -9.04 -11.74
CA ASN A 1 11.98 -8.87 -11.98
C ASN A 1 11.29 -8.39 -10.71
N ARG A 2 11.19 -7.05 -10.53
CA ARG A 2 10.54 -6.41 -9.38
C ARG A 2 9.29 -5.69 -9.87
N ALA A 3 8.17 -6.39 -9.98
CA ALA A 3 6.90 -5.74 -10.30
C ALA A 3 6.22 -5.36 -8.98
N LEU A 4 6.31 -4.09 -8.57
CA LEU A 4 5.34 -3.54 -7.62
C LEU A 4 4.02 -3.38 -8.37
N GLY A 5 2.97 -4.08 -7.93
CA GLY A 5 1.62 -3.83 -8.41
C GLY A 5 1.08 -2.54 -7.79
N PHE A 6 0.91 -1.50 -8.59
CA PHE A 6 0.21 -0.27 -8.19
C PHE A 6 -0.77 0.16 -9.28
N ALA A 7 -1.95 0.63 -8.89
CA ALA A 7 -2.93 1.20 -9.79
C ALA A 7 -2.84 2.73 -9.71
N LEU A 8 -2.64 3.39 -10.86
CA LEU A 8 -2.65 4.83 -11.00
C LEU A 8 -3.89 5.23 -11.80
N SER A 9 -4.80 6.00 -11.20
CA SER A 9 -5.93 6.60 -11.91
C SER A 9 -5.90 8.12 -11.75
N SER A 10 -6.02 8.85 -12.86
CA SER A 10 -6.15 10.31 -12.88
C SER A 10 -7.53 10.65 -13.43
N PHE A 11 -8.31 11.45 -12.70
CA PHE A 11 -9.63 11.93 -13.13
C PHE A 11 -9.61 13.46 -13.11
N CYS A 12 -10.02 14.12 -14.20
CA CYS A 12 -10.24 15.56 -14.22
C CYS A 12 -11.72 15.84 -14.31
N PHE A 13 -12.24 16.60 -13.35
CA PHE A 13 -13.63 17.08 -13.35
C PHE A 13 -13.65 18.54 -13.78
N LEU A 14 -14.53 18.86 -14.74
CA LEU A 14 -14.81 20.23 -15.15
C LEU A 14 -15.86 20.81 -14.20
N VAL A 15 -15.47 21.73 -13.31
CA VAL A 15 -16.43 22.47 -12.49
C VAL A 15 -16.61 23.85 -13.12
N VAL A 16 -17.74 24.03 -13.81
CA VAL A 16 -18.14 25.32 -14.37
C VAL A 16 -18.94 26.06 -13.31
N THR A 17 -18.39 27.14 -12.77
CA THR A 17 -19.17 28.11 -11.97
C THR A 17 -19.40 29.36 -12.81
N SER A 18 -20.44 30.13 -12.50
CA SER A 18 -20.95 31.23 -13.32
C SER A 18 -19.93 32.32 -13.69
N ASN A 19 -18.76 32.37 -13.03
CA ASN A 19 -17.72 33.36 -13.29
C ASN A 19 -16.28 32.78 -13.36
N LEU A 20 -16.09 31.46 -13.29
CA LEU A 20 -14.75 30.86 -13.34
C LEU A 20 -14.80 29.40 -13.80
N MET A 21 -13.99 29.06 -14.81
CA MET A 21 -13.75 27.69 -15.24
C MET A 21 -12.62 27.11 -14.37
N LEU A 22 -12.98 26.35 -13.32
CA LEU A 22 -12.02 25.63 -12.49
C LEU A 22 -11.93 24.19 -13.00
N ILE A 23 -10.81 23.84 -13.61
CA ILE A 23 -10.46 22.44 -13.88
C ILE A 23 -9.88 21.88 -12.58
N THR A 24 -10.65 21.04 -11.89
CA THR A 24 -10.15 20.31 -10.73
C THR A 24 -9.68 18.94 -11.19
N CYS A 25 -8.38 18.76 -11.31
CA CYS A 25 -7.80 17.45 -11.57
C CYS A 25 -7.47 16.76 -10.23
N LEU A 26 -7.88 15.51 -10.09
CA LEU A 26 -7.65 14.67 -8.93
C LEU A 26 -6.79 13.48 -9.35
N PHE A 27 -5.76 13.21 -8.56
CA PHE A 27 -4.95 12.01 -8.69
C PHE A 27 -5.13 11.15 -7.43
N PHE A 28 -5.40 9.87 -7.63
CA PHE A 28 -5.49 8.90 -6.53
C PHE A 28 -4.62 7.68 -6.86
N THR A 29 -3.94 7.17 -5.84
CA THR A 29 -3.12 5.98 -5.94
C THR A 29 -3.44 5.02 -4.79
N VAL A 30 -3.53 3.74 -5.13
CA VAL A 30 -3.53 2.64 -4.16
C VAL A 30 -2.35 1.75 -4.50
N PHE A 31 -1.50 1.52 -3.50
CA PHE A 31 -0.34 0.67 -3.64
C PHE A 31 -0.24 -0.28 -2.45
N ARG A 32 0.33 -1.45 -2.71
CA ARG A 32 0.65 -2.42 -1.66
C ARG A 32 1.87 -1.95 -0.87
N HIS A 33 1.97 -2.40 0.38
CA HIS A 33 3.22 -2.34 1.13
C HIS A 33 4.40 -2.94 0.34
N GLY A 34 5.62 -2.58 0.73
CA GLY A 34 6.84 -3.11 0.11
C GLY A 34 7.14 -4.55 0.50
N ASP A 35 8.28 -5.04 0.06
CA ASP A 35 8.82 -6.33 0.50
C ASP A 35 8.81 -6.46 2.04
N ARG A 36 8.40 -7.62 2.52
CA ARG A 36 8.20 -7.91 3.93
C ARG A 36 8.60 -9.34 4.26
N THR A 37 8.85 -9.59 5.53
CA THR A 37 9.05 -10.94 6.07
C THR A 37 7.73 -11.75 6.01
N PRO A 38 7.80 -13.10 6.11
CA PRO A 38 6.61 -13.95 6.19
C PRO A 38 5.69 -13.53 7.34
N ILE A 39 4.38 -13.67 7.19
CA ILE A 39 3.42 -13.38 8.28
C ILE A 39 3.27 -14.58 9.20
N VAL A 40 3.33 -15.78 8.62
CA VAL A 40 3.22 -17.07 9.28
C VAL A 40 3.98 -18.08 8.42
N ASN A 41 4.55 -19.09 9.05
CA ASN A 41 5.21 -20.19 8.38
C ASN A 41 4.34 -21.45 8.44
N PHE A 42 4.58 -22.38 7.50
CA PHE A 42 3.96 -23.71 7.57
C PHE A 42 4.62 -24.55 8.69
N PRO A 43 3.92 -25.54 9.25
CA PRO A 43 4.40 -26.24 10.45
C PRO A 43 5.80 -26.86 10.35
N THR A 44 6.16 -27.38 9.16
CA THR A 44 7.45 -28.02 8.89
C THR A 44 8.54 -27.08 8.38
N ASP A 45 8.29 -25.76 8.40
CA ASP A 45 9.29 -24.79 7.95
C ASP A 45 10.49 -24.80 8.90
N LEU A 46 11.67 -24.89 8.30
CA LEU A 46 12.95 -24.88 8.99
C LEU A 46 13.29 -23.48 9.51
N HIS A 47 12.83 -22.44 8.80
CA HIS A 47 13.12 -21.06 9.17
C HIS A 47 12.14 -20.57 10.23
N LYS A 48 12.65 -20.07 11.36
CA LYS A 48 11.83 -19.53 12.46
C LYS A 48 11.82 -18.01 12.46
N GLU A 49 10.92 -17.42 13.23
CA GLU A 49 10.78 -15.96 13.33
C GLU A 49 12.09 -15.27 13.73
N SER A 50 12.88 -15.90 14.61
CA SER A 50 14.17 -15.39 15.08
C SER A 50 15.22 -15.19 14.00
N GLU A 51 15.07 -15.84 12.83
CA GLU A 51 15.98 -15.66 11.69
C GLU A 51 15.64 -14.40 10.87
N TRP A 52 14.48 -13.79 11.12
CA TRP A 52 14.07 -12.54 10.49
C TRP A 52 14.45 -11.38 11.41
N PRO A 53 15.32 -10.44 11.00
CA PRO A 53 15.85 -9.42 11.90
C PRO A 53 14.79 -8.52 12.55
N GLN A 54 13.64 -8.36 11.90
CA GLN A 54 12.50 -7.59 12.40
C GLN A 54 11.34 -8.49 12.89
N GLY A 55 11.47 -9.81 12.83
CA GLY A 55 10.38 -10.76 13.08
C GLY A 55 9.39 -10.87 11.91
N PHE A 56 8.25 -11.52 12.14
CA PHE A 56 7.25 -11.80 11.10
C PHE A 56 6.36 -10.61 10.75
N GLY A 57 5.95 -10.56 9.48
CA GLY A 57 5.01 -9.59 8.92
C GLY A 57 5.54 -8.16 8.81
N GLN A 58 6.83 -7.95 9.05
CA GLN A 58 7.50 -6.65 9.11
C GLN A 58 8.12 -6.24 7.78
N LEU A 59 8.16 -4.93 7.52
CA LEU A 59 8.75 -4.37 6.30
C LEU A 59 10.27 -4.55 6.33
N THR A 60 10.85 -5.01 5.21
CA THR A 60 12.30 -5.15 5.09
C THR A 60 12.93 -3.85 4.60
N GLN A 61 14.27 -3.75 4.69
CA GLN A 61 15.02 -2.66 4.06
C GLN A 61 14.78 -2.61 2.54
N THR A 62 14.64 -3.77 1.90
CA THR A 62 14.24 -3.85 0.47
C THR A 62 12.87 -3.22 0.26
N GLY A 63 11.90 -3.45 1.15
CA GLY A 63 10.58 -2.87 1.07
C GLY A 63 10.58 -1.35 1.25
N MET A 64 11.39 -0.82 2.16
CA MET A 64 11.58 0.64 2.32
C MET A 64 12.09 1.27 1.02
N GLN A 65 13.15 0.69 0.43
CA GLN A 65 13.75 1.19 -0.81
C GLN A 65 12.74 1.15 -1.98
N GLN A 66 11.97 0.08 -2.10
CA GLN A 66 10.94 -0.04 -3.13
C GLN A 66 9.91 1.09 -3.06
N LEU A 67 9.48 1.47 -1.86
CA LEU A 67 8.48 2.51 -1.69
C LEU A 67 9.08 3.90 -1.86
N TYR A 68 10.31 4.10 -1.41
CA TYR A 68 11.07 5.31 -1.71
C TYR A 68 11.17 5.56 -3.22
N GLU A 69 11.57 4.53 -3.99
CA GLU A 69 11.64 4.59 -5.46
C GLU A 69 10.27 4.84 -6.10
N LEU A 70 9.20 4.23 -5.57
CA LEU A 70 7.84 4.52 -6.01
C LEU A 70 7.47 5.99 -5.78
N GLY A 71 7.83 6.55 -4.62
CA GLY A 71 7.64 7.98 -4.31
C GLY A 71 8.36 8.88 -5.30
N GLN A 72 9.62 8.59 -5.61
CA GLN A 72 10.40 9.32 -6.62
C GLN A 72 9.77 9.21 -8.01
N TYR A 73 9.29 8.02 -8.39
CA TYR A 73 8.61 7.81 -9.66
C TYR A 73 7.35 8.66 -9.77
N VAL A 74 6.48 8.66 -8.74
CA VAL A 74 5.25 9.46 -8.73
C VAL A 74 5.60 10.96 -8.75
N ARG A 75 6.62 11.38 -7.99
CA ARG A 75 7.11 12.77 -8.00
C ARG A 75 7.51 13.24 -9.40
N LYS A 76 8.27 12.41 -10.12
CA LYS A 76 8.69 12.69 -11.50
C LYS A 76 7.52 12.66 -12.46
N ARG A 77 6.63 11.67 -12.34
CA ARG A 77 5.48 11.50 -13.24
C ARG A 77 4.49 12.65 -13.15
N TYR A 78 4.27 13.18 -11.94
CA TYR A 78 3.29 14.22 -11.66
C TYR A 78 3.93 15.55 -11.28
N SER A 79 5.15 15.85 -11.75
CA SER A 79 5.88 17.08 -11.41
C SER A 79 5.14 18.36 -11.78
N ASN A 80 4.29 18.30 -12.82
CA ASN A 80 3.49 19.43 -13.28
C ASN A 80 2.15 19.57 -12.55
N PHE A 81 1.77 18.56 -11.75
CA PHE A 81 0.53 18.52 -10.99
C PHE A 81 0.79 18.71 -9.49
N LEU A 82 1.81 18.04 -8.95
CA LEU A 82 2.22 18.13 -7.56
C LEU A 82 3.20 19.28 -7.35
N ASN A 83 2.85 20.19 -6.45
CA ASN A 83 3.76 21.23 -5.96
C ASN A 83 5.09 20.65 -5.46
N SER A 84 6.17 21.41 -5.59
CA SER A 84 7.52 20.98 -5.18
C SER A 84 7.71 20.80 -3.69
N THR A 85 6.85 21.43 -2.90
CA THR A 85 6.79 21.35 -1.45
C THR A 85 5.49 20.67 -1.03
N TYR A 86 5.52 19.95 0.09
CA TYR A 86 4.31 19.37 0.67
C TYR A 86 3.31 20.48 1.08
N ASN A 87 2.02 20.30 0.76
CA ASN A 87 0.95 21.17 1.22
C ASN A 87 -0.20 20.34 1.78
N ARG A 88 -0.49 20.51 3.08
CA ARG A 88 -1.56 19.79 3.79
C ARG A 88 -2.97 19.99 3.23
N LYS A 89 -3.20 21.03 2.42
CA LYS A 89 -4.51 21.30 1.80
C LYS A 89 -4.71 20.56 0.47
N GLU A 90 -3.64 20.05 -0.12
CA GLU A 90 -3.62 19.47 -1.47
C GLU A 90 -3.27 17.98 -1.46
N PHE A 91 -2.71 17.48 -0.36
CA PHE A 91 -2.25 16.11 -0.25
C PHE A 91 -2.82 15.42 0.99
N TYR A 92 -3.31 14.20 0.78
CA TYR A 92 -3.81 13.30 1.81
C TYR A 92 -3.28 11.89 1.57
N ILE A 93 -2.89 11.21 2.66
CA ILE A 93 -2.49 9.81 2.61
C ILE A 93 -3.06 9.07 3.81
N GLN A 94 -3.58 7.87 3.55
CA GLN A 94 -4.11 6.96 4.55
C GLN A 94 -3.42 5.61 4.42
N SER A 95 -3.13 4.98 5.55
CA SER A 95 -2.61 3.62 5.66
C SER A 95 -3.61 2.75 6.42
N THR A 96 -3.58 1.44 6.15
CA THR A 96 -4.14 0.47 7.11
C THR A 96 -3.24 0.40 8.34
N ASP A 97 -3.82 -0.05 9.45
CA ASP A 97 -3.18 -0.17 10.76
C ASP A 97 -2.24 -1.40 10.86
N TYR A 98 -1.23 -1.46 10.00
CA TYR A 98 -0.12 -2.42 10.11
C TYR A 98 1.21 -1.67 10.00
N ASP A 99 2.20 -2.05 10.79
CA ASP A 99 3.54 -1.45 10.77
C ASP A 99 4.09 -1.39 9.34
N ARG A 100 4.01 -2.51 8.61
CA ARG A 100 4.49 -2.60 7.23
C ARG A 100 3.84 -1.62 6.26
N THR A 101 2.56 -1.27 6.43
CA THR A 101 1.86 -0.33 5.55
C THR A 101 2.13 1.12 5.96
N ILE A 102 2.22 1.39 7.26
CA ILE A 102 2.56 2.71 7.79
C ILE A 102 4.00 3.09 7.39
N MET A 103 4.96 2.18 7.62
CA MET A 103 6.36 2.36 7.24
C MET A 103 6.54 2.45 5.72
N SER A 104 5.73 1.72 4.95
CA SER A 104 5.69 1.84 3.48
C SER A 104 5.24 3.23 3.05
N ALA A 105 4.18 3.76 3.65
CA ALA A 105 3.69 5.11 3.37
C ALA A 105 4.75 6.17 3.73
N GLN A 106 5.42 6.04 4.87
CA GLN A 106 6.50 6.95 5.27
C GLN A 106 7.69 6.91 4.29
N SER A 107 8.11 5.71 3.88
CA SER A 107 9.19 5.52 2.90
C SER A 107 8.81 6.15 1.56
N TYR A 108 7.58 5.93 1.10
CA TYR A 108 7.03 6.55 -0.09
C TYR A 108 7.03 8.08 -0.02
N LEU A 109 6.61 8.65 1.11
CA LEU A 109 6.58 10.10 1.31
C LEU A 109 7.97 10.72 1.28
N SER A 110 8.99 10.01 1.80
CA SER A 110 10.38 10.49 1.74
C SER A 110 10.93 10.59 0.31
N GLY A 111 10.45 9.74 -0.61
CA GLY A 111 10.75 9.85 -2.04
C GLY A 111 9.87 10.86 -2.78
N LEU A 112 8.63 11.04 -2.34
CA LEU A 112 7.66 11.92 -2.97
C LEU A 112 7.88 13.41 -2.62
N PHE A 113 8.15 13.73 -1.36
CA PHE A 113 8.27 15.10 -0.86
C PHE A 113 9.56 15.32 -0.06
N PRO A 114 10.75 15.15 -0.68
CA PRO A 114 11.99 15.61 -0.05
C PRO A 114 11.86 17.12 0.27
N PRO A 115 12.22 17.57 1.49
CA PRO A 115 12.07 18.97 1.87
C PRO A 115 12.97 19.86 1.00
N THR A 116 12.43 21.01 0.60
CA THR A 116 13.16 22.02 -0.16
C THR A 116 12.94 23.39 0.47
N SER A 117 13.92 24.29 0.30
CA SER A 117 13.84 25.69 0.76
C SER A 117 13.41 25.79 2.24
N SER A 118 12.29 26.45 2.53
CA SER A 118 11.78 26.67 3.88
C SER A 118 11.24 25.41 4.58
N GLN A 119 11.04 24.30 3.87
CA GLN A 119 10.65 23.01 4.48
C GLN A 119 11.83 22.21 5.01
N ILE A 120 13.08 22.64 4.75
CA ILE A 120 14.28 22.05 5.35
C ILE A 120 14.36 22.53 6.80
N TRP A 121 13.89 21.72 7.73
CA TRP A 121 13.99 21.98 9.17
C TRP A 121 15.34 21.52 9.75
N ASN A 122 16.01 20.55 9.09
CA ASN A 122 17.32 20.05 9.44
C ASN A 122 18.18 19.90 8.15
N PRO A 123 19.26 20.68 7.98
CA PRO A 123 20.13 20.58 6.80
C PRO A 123 20.88 19.26 6.65
N GLU A 124 21.11 18.52 7.73
CA GLU A 124 21.80 17.22 7.73
C GLU A 124 20.86 16.05 7.44
N LEU A 125 19.55 16.29 7.49
CA LEU A 125 18.52 15.27 7.29
C LEU A 125 17.44 15.80 6.33
N LEU A 126 17.58 15.47 5.04
CA LEU A 126 16.62 15.85 3.99
C LEU A 126 15.35 14.98 4.03
N TRP A 127 14.70 14.98 5.18
CA TRP A 127 13.42 14.34 5.44
C TRP A 127 12.53 15.31 6.23
N GLN A 128 11.23 15.26 6.00
CA GLN A 128 10.26 16.03 6.77
C GLN A 128 9.10 15.14 7.24
N PRO A 129 8.56 15.38 8.44
CA PRO A 129 7.39 14.66 8.91
C PRO A 129 6.15 15.06 8.08
N ILE A 130 5.53 14.07 7.44
CA ILE A 130 4.25 14.22 6.76
C ILE A 130 3.25 13.26 7.43
N PRO A 131 2.06 13.74 7.82
CA PRO A 131 1.09 12.91 8.55
C PRO A 131 0.58 11.75 7.67
N VAL A 132 0.62 10.53 8.22
CA VAL A 132 -0.03 9.35 7.67
C VAL A 132 -1.25 9.04 8.52
N HIS A 133 -2.44 9.16 7.93
CA HIS A 133 -3.67 8.86 8.65
C HIS A 133 -3.89 7.35 8.74
N ILE A 134 -4.29 6.87 9.91
CA ILE A 134 -4.50 5.44 10.17
C ILE A 134 -5.96 5.26 10.59
N VAL A 135 -6.61 4.25 10.02
CA VAL A 135 -7.93 3.79 10.46
C VAL A 135 -7.74 2.45 11.17
N PRO A 136 -8.23 2.29 12.41
CA PRO A 136 -8.11 1.02 13.13
C PRO A 136 -8.71 -0.14 12.36
N LYS A 137 -8.05 -1.31 12.37
CA LYS A 137 -8.42 -2.50 11.57
C LYS A 137 -9.91 -2.86 11.65
N ALA A 138 -10.45 -2.88 12.88
CA ALA A 138 -11.84 -3.26 13.14
C ALA A 138 -12.88 -2.33 12.49
N THR A 139 -12.47 -1.11 12.13
CA THR A 139 -13.34 -0.08 11.57
C THR A 139 -12.96 0.31 10.14
N ASP A 140 -11.88 -0.25 9.60
CA ASP A 140 -11.42 0.09 8.25
C ASP A 140 -12.25 -0.65 7.20
N ARG A 141 -13.19 0.09 6.60
CA ARG A 141 -14.06 -0.38 5.51
C ARG A 141 -13.54 -0.02 4.12
N ARG A 142 -12.36 0.60 4.02
CA ARG A 142 -11.87 1.23 2.78
C ARG A 142 -10.61 0.56 2.23
N LEU A 143 -9.67 0.20 3.09
CA LEU A 143 -8.37 -0.32 2.67
C LEU A 143 -8.07 -1.70 3.26
N HIS A 144 -8.76 -2.09 4.34
CA HIS A 144 -8.61 -3.42 4.93
C HIS A 144 -9.63 -4.41 4.35
N PHE A 145 -9.17 -5.22 3.40
CA PHE A 145 -9.96 -6.31 2.80
C PHE A 145 -9.29 -7.67 3.01
N PRO A 146 -10.07 -8.76 3.08
CA PRO A 146 -11.55 -8.81 3.02
C PRO A 146 -12.21 -8.25 4.28
N LEU A 147 -13.49 -7.84 4.16
CA LEU A 147 -14.28 -7.37 5.31
C LEU A 147 -14.68 -8.59 6.17
N SER A 148 -14.37 -8.56 7.48
CA SER A 148 -14.55 -9.71 8.38
C SER A 148 -15.99 -10.02 8.77
N ASP A 149 -16.91 -9.09 8.59
CA ASP A 149 -18.32 -9.16 8.98
C ASP A 149 -19.23 -8.98 7.75
N CYS A 150 -19.01 -9.81 6.74
CA CYS A 150 -19.81 -9.82 5.52
C CYS A 150 -20.29 -11.26 5.23
N PRO A 151 -21.46 -11.68 5.78
CA PRO A 151 -21.96 -13.04 5.60
C PRO A 151 -22.08 -13.47 4.13
N ARG A 152 -22.46 -12.53 3.25
CA ARG A 152 -22.54 -12.81 1.81
C ARG A 152 -21.18 -13.07 1.17
N PHE A 153 -20.10 -12.46 1.68
CA PHE A 153 -18.75 -12.75 1.21
C PHE A 153 -18.35 -14.20 1.57
N ASP A 154 -18.69 -14.66 2.78
CA ASP A 154 -18.42 -16.03 3.20
C ASP A 154 -19.20 -17.06 2.37
N GLU A 155 -20.48 -16.79 2.08
CA GLU A 155 -21.28 -17.61 1.16
C GLU A 155 -20.63 -17.70 -0.22
N LEU A 156 -20.27 -16.57 -0.81
CA LEU A 156 -19.61 -16.52 -2.12
C LEU A 156 -18.25 -17.21 -2.12
N GLN A 157 -17.51 -17.13 -1.02
CA GLN A 157 -16.23 -17.81 -0.86
C GLN A 157 -16.42 -19.33 -0.84
N ASN A 158 -17.46 -19.83 -0.16
CA ASN A 158 -17.82 -21.25 -0.14
C ASN A 158 -18.33 -21.75 -1.50
N GLU A 159 -19.22 -20.98 -2.16
CA GLU A 159 -19.68 -21.25 -3.52
C GLU A 159 -18.47 -21.33 -4.49
N THR A 160 -17.52 -20.40 -4.38
CA THR A 160 -16.30 -20.39 -5.20
C THR A 160 -15.43 -21.61 -4.92
N GLN A 161 -15.19 -21.93 -3.64
CA GLN A 161 -14.34 -23.07 -3.26
C GLN A 161 -14.92 -24.42 -3.72
N THR A 162 -16.23 -24.55 -3.81
CA THR A 162 -16.90 -25.77 -4.27
C THR A 162 -17.13 -25.80 -5.79
N SER A 163 -16.96 -24.67 -6.48
CA SER A 163 -17.14 -24.58 -7.92
C SER A 163 -16.20 -25.49 -8.71
N SER A 164 -16.68 -26.03 -9.82
CA SER A 164 -15.87 -26.87 -10.72
C SER A 164 -14.66 -26.12 -11.29
N GLU A 165 -14.81 -24.83 -11.59
CA GLU A 165 -13.71 -23.98 -12.03
C GLU A 165 -12.59 -23.92 -10.99
N PHE A 166 -12.90 -23.56 -9.74
CA PHE A 166 -11.90 -23.48 -8.69
C PHE A 166 -11.26 -24.84 -8.43
N GLN A 167 -12.08 -25.89 -8.29
CA GLN A 167 -11.60 -27.25 -8.06
C GLN A 167 -10.61 -27.68 -9.16
N SER A 168 -10.97 -27.49 -10.44
CA SER A 168 -10.09 -27.83 -11.56
C SER A 168 -8.75 -27.09 -11.54
N ARG A 169 -8.72 -25.84 -11.07
CA ARG A 169 -7.49 -25.02 -10.96
C ARG A 169 -6.62 -25.44 -9.78
N ILE A 170 -7.20 -25.94 -8.68
CA ILE A 170 -6.44 -26.35 -7.49
C ILE A 170 -5.99 -27.81 -7.53
N GLN A 171 -6.62 -28.67 -8.35
CA GLN A 171 -6.28 -30.09 -8.47
C GLN A 171 -4.76 -30.38 -8.55
N PRO A 172 -3.95 -29.65 -9.34
CA PRO A 172 -2.51 -29.91 -9.44
C PRO A 172 -1.72 -29.69 -8.13
N TYR A 173 -2.29 -28.90 -7.20
CA TYR A 173 -1.66 -28.55 -5.92
C TYR A 173 -2.24 -29.33 -4.74
N MET A 174 -3.33 -30.07 -4.96
CA MET A 174 -3.88 -30.97 -3.96
C MET A 174 -2.97 -32.20 -3.89
N VAL A 175 -1.89 -32.09 -3.11
CA VAL A 175 -1.08 -33.24 -2.74
C VAL A 175 -2.03 -34.20 -2.04
N SER A 176 -2.22 -35.40 -2.60
CA SER A 176 -2.93 -36.49 -1.92
C SER A 176 -2.37 -36.55 -0.51
N ALA A 177 -3.21 -36.41 0.51
CA ALA A 177 -2.78 -36.48 1.90
C ALA A 177 -1.91 -37.73 2.04
N VAL A 178 -0.59 -37.55 2.06
CA VAL A 178 0.34 -38.62 2.37
C VAL A 178 0.07 -38.86 3.84
N THR A 179 -0.68 -39.91 4.10
CA THR A 179 -0.93 -40.47 5.42
C THR A 179 0.42 -40.62 6.11
N PHE A 180 0.66 -39.78 7.12
CA PHE A 180 1.66 -40.05 8.14
C PHE A 180 1.14 -41.14 9.07
#